data_AF-A0A7Y5D1T6-F1
#
_entry.id   AF-A0A7Y5D1T6-F1
#
_cell.length_a   1.000
_cell.length_b   1.000
_cell.length_c   1.000
_cell.angle_alpha   90.00
_cell.angle_beta   90.00
_cell.angle_gamma   90.00
#
_symmetry.space_group_name_H-M   'P 1'
#
loop_
_entity.id
_entity.type
_entity.pdbx_description
1 polymer ?
#
loop_
_entity_poly.entity_id
_entity_poly.type
_entity_poly.pdbx_seq_one_letter_code
_entity_poly.pdbx_strand_id
1 'polypeptide(L)'
;MLEQLLKLVEENSQQDIIANKAIPDQFNQAAIKEVSTQIISNLKGQVAQGNMQQIISLFQSGGGRNLTSNPLVSTMVTSITASLASRFGISAQAAQSVANTLVPSVMNQIIKKANDPRDIDFDLQQMMRSMTGNNSLDITGMMMEAPKGAMGNIGNIFGKLFGK
;
A
#
# COMPACT_ATOMS: atom_id res chain seq x y z
N MET A 1 -2.37 11.31 -8.09
CA MET A 1 -1.95 10.22 -7.17
C MET A 1 -0.55 10.43 -6.59
N LEU A 2 0.53 10.54 -7.37
CA LEU A 2 1.89 10.70 -6.80
C LEU A 2 2.01 11.89 -5.84
N GLU A 3 1.43 13.05 -6.18
CA GLU A 3 1.42 14.22 -5.29
C GLU A 3 0.69 13.96 -3.97
N GLN A 4 -0.44 13.24 -4.02
CA GLN A 4 -1.19 12.89 -2.83
C GLN A 4 -0.44 11.88 -1.97
N LEU A 5 0.25 10.93 -2.59
CA LEU A 5 1.15 10.03 -1.87
C LEU A 5 2.33 10.78 -1.25
N LEU A 6 2.91 11.76 -1.96
CA LEU A 6 4.00 12.57 -1.45
C LEU A 6 3.58 13.30 -0.17
N LYS A 7 2.40 13.94 -0.18
CA LYS A 7 1.81 14.58 1.01
C LYS A 7 1.62 13.58 2.13
N LEU A 8 1.07 12.40 1.83
CA LEU A 8 0.87 11.36 2.82
C LEU A 8 2.18 10.89 3.45
N VAL A 9 3.23 10.66 2.64
CA VAL A 9 4.55 10.28 3.15
C VAL A 9 5.11 11.42 3.99
N GLU A 10 5.05 12.67 3.53
CA GLU A 10 5.52 13.85 4.26
C GLU A 10 4.86 13.98 5.64
N GLU A 11 3.53 13.83 5.73
CA GLU A 11 2.77 13.84 6.98
C GLU A 11 3.22 12.74 7.95
N ASN A 12 3.63 11.57 7.44
CA ASN A 12 4.11 10.46 8.25
C ASN A 12 5.63 10.52 8.54
N SER A 13 6.37 11.37 7.85
CA SER A 13 7.85 11.41 7.90
C SER A 13 8.41 12.31 8.99
N GLN A 14 7.56 13.00 9.76
CA GLN A 14 7.97 13.99 10.76
C GLN A 14 8.95 13.43 11.78
N GLN A 15 8.68 12.25 12.34
CA GLN A 15 9.55 11.63 13.35
C GLN A 15 10.69 10.81 12.71
N ASP A 16 10.40 10.14 11.59
CA ASP A 16 11.31 9.15 11.02
C ASP A 16 12.36 9.76 10.09
N ILE A 17 12.06 10.87 9.42
CA ILE A 17 12.96 11.54 8.48
C ILE A 17 13.31 12.94 8.97
N ILE A 18 12.30 13.78 9.27
CA ILE A 18 12.54 15.21 9.52
C ILE A 18 13.21 15.46 10.88
N ALA A 19 12.75 14.80 11.93
CA ALA A 19 13.34 14.91 13.27
C ALA A 19 14.51 13.93 13.51
N ASN A 20 14.84 13.10 12.52
CA ASN A 20 15.81 12.02 12.68
C ASN A 20 17.24 12.50 12.39
N LYS A 21 18.05 12.64 13.44
CA LYS A 21 19.45 13.10 13.34
C LYS A 21 20.35 12.19 12.51
N ALA A 22 19.96 10.95 12.24
CA ALA A 22 20.71 10.04 11.37
C ALA A 22 20.54 10.37 9.87
N ILE A 23 19.57 11.22 9.52
CA ILE A 23 19.33 11.69 8.15
C ILE A 23 19.68 13.19 8.11
N PRO A 24 20.68 13.59 7.32
CA PRO A 24 20.96 15.01 7.10
C PRO A 24 19.74 15.75 6.54
N ASP A 25 19.41 16.91 7.11
CA ASP A 25 18.20 17.67 6.77
C ASP A 25 18.06 18.00 5.27
N GLN A 26 19.20 18.21 4.60
CA GLN A 26 19.27 18.43 3.16
C GLN A 26 18.68 17.28 2.32
N PHE A 27 18.58 16.07 2.89
CA PHE A 27 18.02 14.91 2.24
C PHE A 27 16.55 14.66 2.59
N ASN A 28 15.94 15.40 3.54
CA ASN A 28 14.58 15.10 4.01
C ASN A 28 13.56 15.05 2.86
N GLN A 29 13.52 16.10 2.03
CA GLN A 29 12.62 16.18 0.89
C GLN A 29 12.91 15.11 -0.17
N ALA A 30 14.19 14.82 -0.42
CA ALA A 30 14.59 13.81 -1.38
C ALA A 30 14.26 12.38 -0.89
N ALA A 31 14.40 12.13 0.42
CA ALA A 31 14.05 10.86 1.06
C ALA A 31 12.54 10.63 1.06
N ILE A 32 11.74 11.65 1.38
CA ILE A 32 10.26 11.61 1.29
C ILE A 32 9.82 11.26 -0.14
N LYS A 33 10.39 11.93 -1.14
CA LYS A 33 10.11 11.65 -2.55
C LYS A 33 10.53 10.24 -2.97
N GLU A 34 11.69 9.79 -2.49
CA GLU A 34 12.20 8.45 -2.78
C GLU A 34 11.29 7.37 -2.20
N VAL A 35 10.91 7.47 -0.92
CA VAL A 35 9.97 6.54 -0.27
C VAL A 35 8.66 6.49 -1.05
N SER A 36 8.10 7.65 -1.40
CA SER A 36 6.87 7.75 -2.20
C SER A 36 6.99 7.02 -3.54
N THR A 37 8.11 7.26 -4.25
CA THR A 37 8.39 6.64 -5.55
C THR A 37 8.54 5.13 -5.42
N GLN A 38 9.25 4.66 -4.40
CA GLN A 38 9.47 3.24 -4.15
C GLN A 38 8.18 2.51 -3.80
N ILE A 39 7.28 3.11 -3.02
CA ILE A 39 5.96 2.50 -2.73
C ILE A 39 5.19 2.27 -4.03
N ILE A 40 5.11 3.28 -4.91
CA ILE A 40 4.43 3.14 -6.21
C ILE A 40 5.14 2.12 -7.10
N SER A 41 6.47 2.18 -7.16
CA SER A 41 7.27 1.27 -7.99
C SER A 41 7.08 -0.19 -7.56
N ASN A 42 7.10 -0.46 -6.25
CA ASN A 42 6.87 -1.80 -5.72
C ASN A 42 5.45 -2.27 -6.00
N LEU A 43 4.42 -1.44 -5.80
CA LEU A 43 3.04 -1.80 -6.12
C LEU A 43 2.87 -2.12 -7.61
N LYS A 44 3.42 -1.28 -8.50
CA LYS A 44 3.42 -1.52 -9.95
C LYS A 44 4.17 -2.80 -10.33
N GLY A 45 5.34 -3.03 -9.75
CA GLY A 45 6.13 -4.24 -9.98
C GLY A 45 5.36 -5.50 -9.58
N GLN A 46 4.60 -5.43 -8.49
CA GLN A 46 3.82 -6.56 -7.98
C GLN A 46 2.60 -6.84 -8.84
N VAL A 47 1.91 -5.80 -9.32
CA VAL A 47 0.90 -5.93 -10.37
C VAL A 47 1.48 -6.58 -11.62
N ALA A 48 2.64 -6.12 -12.09
CA ALA A 48 3.30 -6.66 -13.29
C ALA A 48 3.73 -8.12 -13.13
N GLN A 49 4.02 -8.56 -11.89
CA GLN A 49 4.32 -9.95 -11.53
C GLN A 49 3.06 -10.81 -11.38
N GLY A 50 1.87 -10.26 -11.57
CA GLY A 50 0.60 -10.98 -11.42
C GLY A 50 0.08 -11.06 -9.99
N ASN A 51 0.66 -10.32 -9.04
CA ASN A 51 0.26 -10.31 -7.63
C ASN A 51 -0.91 -9.35 -7.34
N MET A 52 -1.76 -9.11 -8.32
CA MET A 52 -2.85 -8.13 -8.21
C MET A 52 -3.87 -8.54 -7.15
N GLN A 53 -4.22 -9.83 -7.06
CA GLN A 53 -5.15 -10.34 -6.04
C GLN A 53 -4.63 -10.09 -4.63
N GLN A 54 -3.34 -10.27 -4.38
CA GLN A 54 -2.71 -10.03 -3.08
C GLN A 54 -2.77 -8.55 -2.70
N ILE A 55 -2.61 -7.64 -3.67
CA ILE A 55 -2.77 -6.19 -3.45
C ILE A 55 -4.23 -5.89 -3.09
N ILE A 56 -5.19 -6.42 -3.84
CA ILE A 56 -6.62 -6.22 -3.55
C ILE A 56 -6.95 -6.74 -2.15
N SER A 57 -6.52 -7.96 -1.79
CA SER A 57 -6.73 -8.54 -0.45
C SER A 57 -6.08 -7.70 0.66
N LEU A 58 -4.92 -7.11 0.41
CA LEU A 58 -4.28 -6.20 1.36
C LEU A 58 -5.15 -4.97 1.61
N PHE A 59 -5.68 -4.36 0.56
CA PHE A 59 -6.56 -3.19 0.69
C PHE A 59 -7.90 -3.56 1.33
N GLN A 60 -8.47 -4.72 1.02
CA GLN A 60 -9.69 -5.23 1.67
C GLN A 60 -9.51 -5.55 3.15
N SER A 61 -8.29 -5.85 3.60
CA SER A 61 -8.03 -6.16 5.01
C SER A 61 -8.30 -4.98 5.96
N GLY A 62 -8.49 -3.76 5.43
CA GLY A 62 -8.76 -2.56 6.21
C GLY A 62 -7.53 -1.99 6.93
N GLY A 63 -6.35 -2.55 6.69
CA GLY A 63 -5.08 -2.12 7.29
C GLY A 63 -4.83 -2.70 8.69
N GLY A 64 -3.97 -2.04 9.47
CA GLY A 64 -3.65 -2.41 10.86
C GLY A 64 -2.52 -3.43 11.03
N ARG A 65 -2.58 -4.24 12.09
CA ARG A 65 -1.48 -5.16 12.52
C ARG A 65 -1.08 -6.19 11.47
N ASN A 66 -1.97 -6.52 10.55
CA ASN A 66 -1.68 -7.49 9.48
C ASN A 66 -0.69 -6.94 8.44
N LEU A 67 -0.43 -5.62 8.43
CA LEU A 67 0.49 -5.00 7.47
C LEU A 67 1.94 -5.34 7.73
N THR A 68 2.40 -5.35 8.98
CA THR A 68 3.80 -5.65 9.30
C THR A 68 4.17 -7.11 9.01
N SER A 69 3.18 -8.00 9.01
CA SER A 69 3.34 -9.42 8.65
C SER A 69 3.12 -9.69 7.16
N ASN A 70 2.76 -8.67 6.38
CA ASN A 70 2.44 -8.84 4.98
C ASN A 70 3.73 -8.90 4.13
N PRO A 71 3.91 -9.92 3.27
CA PRO A 71 5.13 -10.09 2.48
C PRO A 71 5.37 -8.94 1.49
N LEU A 72 4.32 -8.31 0.97
CA LEU A 72 4.41 -7.13 0.11
C LEU A 72 5.01 -5.95 0.88
N VAL A 73 4.52 -5.69 2.09
CA VAL A 73 5.03 -4.61 2.96
C VAL A 73 6.46 -4.87 3.37
N SER A 74 6.81 -6.12 3.72
CA SER A 74 8.20 -6.50 4.04
C SER A 74 9.16 -6.30 2.85
N THR A 75 8.70 -6.61 1.64
CA THR A 75 9.47 -6.36 0.41
C THR A 75 9.70 -4.86 0.18
N MET A 76 8.66 -4.04 0.39
CA MET A 76 8.78 -2.58 0.29
C MET A 76 9.77 -2.01 1.30
N VAL A 77 9.70 -2.46 2.55
CA VAL A 77 10.65 -2.08 3.61
C VAL A 77 12.07 -2.34 3.13
N THR A 78 12.36 -3.56 2.65
CA THR A 78 13.68 -3.96 2.16
C THR A 78 14.16 -3.08 0.99
N SER A 79 13.29 -2.87 0.00
CA SER A 79 13.59 -2.04 -1.18
C SER A 79 13.88 -0.59 -0.80
N ILE A 80 13.10 -0.03 0.13
CA ILE A 80 13.22 1.35 0.58
C ILE A 80 14.48 1.53 1.42
N THR A 81 14.78 0.60 2.33
CA THR A 81 16.04 0.60 3.08
C THR A 81 17.25 0.62 2.14
N ALA A 82 17.25 -0.24 1.12
CA ALA A 82 18.32 -0.28 0.14
C ALA A 82 18.44 1.04 -0.64
N SER A 83 17.31 1.63 -1.06
CA SER A 83 17.31 2.90 -1.78
C SER A 83 17.79 4.06 -0.92
N LEU A 84 17.30 4.18 0.32
CA LEU A 84 17.71 5.26 1.22
C LEU A 84 19.22 5.19 1.53
N ALA A 85 19.72 3.99 1.86
CA ALA A 85 21.14 3.81 2.16
C ALA A 85 22.04 4.12 0.95
N SER A 86 21.68 3.61 -0.24
CA SER A 86 22.49 3.79 -1.45
C SER A 86 22.44 5.21 -2.01
N ARG A 87 21.28 5.89 -1.96
CA ARG A 87 21.10 7.21 -2.58
C ARG A 87 21.54 8.37 -1.70
N PHE A 88 21.37 8.24 -0.39
CA PHE A 88 21.64 9.34 0.56
C PHE A 88 22.87 9.09 1.43
N GLY A 89 23.54 7.93 1.27
CA GLY A 89 24.73 7.57 2.03
C GLY A 89 24.48 7.42 3.53
N ILE A 90 23.22 7.18 3.94
CA ILE A 90 22.87 6.95 5.34
C ILE A 90 23.14 5.49 5.72
N SER A 91 23.36 5.22 7.00
CA SER A 91 23.63 3.85 7.47
C SER A 91 22.44 2.92 7.19
N ALA A 92 22.72 1.65 6.91
CA ALA A 92 21.70 0.64 6.69
C ALA A 92 20.74 0.54 7.89
N GLN A 93 21.25 0.71 9.11
CA GLN A 93 20.46 0.70 10.34
C GLN A 93 19.50 1.90 10.42
N ALA A 94 19.97 3.11 10.08
CA ALA A 94 19.10 4.29 10.04
C ALA A 94 18.03 4.15 8.95
N ALA A 95 18.41 3.73 7.75
CA ALA A 95 17.49 3.46 6.65
C ALA A 95 16.45 2.39 6.99
N GLN A 96 16.86 1.33 7.70
CA GLN A 96 15.98 0.26 8.15
C GLN A 96 14.99 0.76 9.21
N SER A 97 15.46 1.59 10.16
CA SER A 97 14.60 2.18 11.18
C SER A 97 13.49 3.01 10.53
N VAL A 98 13.83 3.89 9.57
CA VAL A 98 12.86 4.70 8.84
C VAL A 98 11.88 3.83 8.06
N ALA A 99 12.39 2.84 7.31
CA ALA A 99 11.51 2.01 6.48
C ALA A 99 10.53 1.19 7.35
N ASN A 100 10.97 0.65 8.49
CA ASN A 100 10.16 -0.17 9.39
C ASN A 100 8.97 0.58 10.02
N THR A 101 9.10 1.89 10.21
CA THR A 101 8.04 2.73 10.80
C THR A 101 7.20 3.40 9.73
N LEU A 102 7.87 4.04 8.77
CA LEU A 102 7.23 4.88 7.76
C LEU A 102 6.44 4.06 6.75
N VAL A 103 6.97 2.92 6.27
CA VAL A 103 6.29 2.12 5.24
C VAL A 103 4.97 1.53 5.75
N PRO A 104 4.92 0.85 6.92
CA PRO A 104 3.64 0.37 7.44
C PRO A 104 2.67 1.52 7.75
N SER A 105 3.14 2.65 8.26
CA SER A 105 2.27 3.80 8.57
C SER A 105 1.64 4.38 7.31
N VAL A 106 2.43 4.66 6.29
CA VAL A 106 1.95 5.19 5.01
C VAL A 106 1.02 4.19 4.34
N MET A 107 1.39 2.90 4.27
CA MET A 107 0.52 1.87 3.68
C MET A 107 -0.82 1.76 4.42
N ASN A 108 -0.81 1.84 5.74
CA ASN A 108 -2.03 1.85 6.54
C ASN A 108 -2.92 3.05 6.20
N GLN A 109 -2.34 4.23 6.03
CA GLN A 109 -3.10 5.42 5.65
C GLN A 109 -3.64 5.33 4.22
N ILE A 110 -2.85 4.83 3.26
CA ILE A 110 -3.31 4.59 1.88
C ILE A 110 -4.53 3.67 1.90
N ILE A 111 -4.46 2.55 2.62
CA ILE A 111 -5.55 1.57 2.69
C ILE A 111 -6.78 2.18 3.34
N LYS A 112 -6.62 2.96 4.42
CA LYS A 112 -7.74 3.66 5.06
C LYS A 112 -8.41 4.64 4.11
N LYS A 113 -7.63 5.47 3.42
CA LYS A 113 -8.12 6.45 2.45
C LYS A 113 -8.78 5.77 1.25
N ALA A 114 -8.19 4.70 0.73
CA ALA A 114 -8.75 3.96 -0.40
C ALA A 114 -10.05 3.22 -0.10
N ASN A 115 -10.32 2.95 1.18
CA ASN A 115 -11.60 2.39 1.63
C ASN A 115 -12.58 3.47 2.14
N ASP A 116 -12.20 4.75 2.15
CA ASP A 116 -13.09 5.84 2.52
C ASP A 116 -13.84 6.33 1.29
N PRO A 117 -15.18 6.15 1.21
CA PRO A 117 -15.97 6.61 0.06
C PRO A 117 -15.97 8.14 -0.12
N ARG A 118 -15.45 8.90 0.86
CA ARG A 118 -15.30 10.36 0.80
C ARG A 118 -13.94 10.78 0.25
N ASP A 119 -12.96 9.88 0.19
CA ASP A 119 -11.60 10.19 -0.25
C ASP A 119 -11.43 9.78 -1.73
N ILE A 120 -11.75 10.71 -2.62
CA ILE A 120 -11.71 10.49 -4.08
C ILE A 120 -10.25 10.36 -4.58
N ASP A 121 -9.30 10.95 -3.86
CA ASP A 121 -7.88 11.01 -4.24
C ASP A 121 -7.19 9.64 -4.19
N PHE A 122 -7.69 8.75 -3.33
CA PHE A 122 -7.15 7.40 -3.12
C PHE A 122 -8.13 6.29 -3.51
N ASP A 123 -9.14 6.57 -4.34
CA ASP A 123 -10.08 5.53 -4.81
C ASP A 123 -9.34 4.29 -5.35
N LEU A 124 -9.62 3.13 -4.76
CA LEU A 124 -8.92 1.88 -5.07
C LEU A 124 -8.98 1.55 -6.56
N GLN A 125 -10.13 1.76 -7.21
CA GLN A 125 -10.30 1.47 -8.63
C GLN A 125 -9.41 2.38 -9.48
N GLN A 126 -9.40 3.70 -9.21
CA GLN A 126 -8.52 4.64 -9.90
C GLN A 126 -7.04 4.35 -9.66
N MET A 127 -6.67 4.02 -8.42
CA MET A 127 -5.29 3.65 -8.08
C MET A 127 -4.84 2.43 -8.88
N MET A 128 -5.65 1.37 -8.90
CA MET A 128 -5.33 0.15 -9.63
C MET A 128 -5.27 0.37 -11.14
N ARG A 129 -6.16 1.20 -11.71
CA ARG A 129 -6.08 1.64 -13.11
C ARG A 129 -4.79 2.40 -13.40
N SER A 130 -4.39 3.31 -12.51
CA SER A 130 -3.14 4.08 -12.63
C SER A 130 -1.88 3.20 -12.50
N MET A 131 -1.93 2.17 -11.66
CA MET A 131 -0.81 1.23 -11.48
C MET A 131 -0.68 0.26 -12.65
N THR A 132 -1.80 -0.28 -13.13
CA THR A 132 -1.85 -1.27 -14.21
C THR A 132 -1.76 -0.64 -15.60
N GLY A 133 -2.10 0.65 -15.73
CA GLY A 133 -2.30 1.31 -17.02
C GLY A 133 -3.55 0.84 -17.77
N ASN A 134 -4.35 -0.04 -17.17
CA ASN A 134 -5.56 -0.59 -17.78
C ASN A 134 -6.80 0.19 -17.33
N ASN A 135 -7.25 1.13 -18.17
CA ASN A 135 -8.43 1.94 -17.89
C ASN A 135 -9.74 1.15 -17.84
N SER A 136 -9.77 -0.06 -18.41
CA SER A 136 -10.93 -0.97 -18.41
C SER A 136 -10.98 -1.88 -17.18
N LEU A 137 -10.00 -1.79 -16.27
CA LEU A 137 -9.99 -2.60 -15.06
C LEU A 137 -11.21 -2.28 -14.18
N ASP A 138 -11.98 -3.33 -13.87
CA ASP A 138 -13.10 -3.30 -12.93
C ASP A 138 -12.74 -4.09 -11.68
N ILE A 139 -12.18 -3.39 -10.69
CA ILE A 139 -11.84 -4.00 -9.39
C ILE A 139 -13.10 -4.51 -8.68
N THR A 140 -14.24 -3.81 -8.83
CA THR A 140 -15.49 -4.20 -8.19
C THR A 140 -15.96 -5.56 -8.73
N GLY A 141 -15.89 -5.77 -10.04
CA GLY A 141 -16.13 -7.05 -10.69
C GLY A 141 -15.19 -8.15 -10.17
N MET A 142 -13.89 -7.86 -10.08
CA MET A 142 -12.89 -8.82 -9.57
C MET A 142 -13.08 -9.17 -8.09
N MET A 143 -13.52 -8.22 -7.27
CA MET A 143 -13.87 -8.48 -5.87
C MET A 143 -15.13 -9.35 -5.76
N MET A 144 -16.08 -9.21 -6.69
CA MET A 144 -17.30 -10.02 -6.74
C MET A 144 -17.06 -11.42 -7.32
N GLU A 145 -16.10 -11.57 -8.24
CA GLU A 145 -15.69 -12.85 -8.85
C GLU A 145 -14.63 -13.61 -8.04
N ALA A 146 -13.86 -12.93 -7.18
CA ALA A 146 -13.10 -13.59 -6.13
C ALA A 146 -14.06 -14.50 -5.36
N PRO A 147 -13.70 -15.78 -5.09
CA PRO A 147 -14.65 -16.79 -4.71
C PRO A 147 -15.45 -16.31 -3.50
N LYS A 148 -16.75 -16.08 -3.73
CA LYS A 148 -17.82 -15.91 -2.72
C LYS A 148 -18.02 -17.19 -1.90
N GLY A 149 -16.94 -17.87 -1.51
CA GLY A 149 -16.96 -19.12 -0.76
C GLY A 149 -17.28 -18.95 0.73
N ALA A 150 -17.32 -17.72 1.26
CA ALA A 150 -17.46 -17.51 2.71
C ALA A 150 -18.62 -16.63 3.18
N MET A 151 -19.41 -15.97 2.30
CA MET A 151 -20.52 -15.14 2.82
C MET A 151 -21.74 -14.92 1.91
N GLY A 152 -21.78 -15.47 0.69
CA GLY A 152 -22.91 -15.28 -0.24
C GLY A 152 -23.76 -16.52 -0.52
N ASN A 153 -23.16 -17.72 -0.46
CA ASN A 153 -23.83 -18.95 -0.90
C ASN A 153 -24.56 -19.73 0.21
N ILE A 154 -24.46 -19.35 1.48
CA ILE A 154 -25.21 -20.04 2.57
C ILE A 154 -26.69 -19.65 2.53
N GLY A 155 -27.03 -18.41 2.14
CA GLY A 155 -28.43 -17.96 2.05
C GLY A 155 -29.25 -18.68 0.99
N ASN A 156 -28.66 -18.96 -0.18
CA ASN A 156 -29.38 -19.56 -1.30
C ASN A 156 -29.44 -21.09 -1.27
N ILE A 157 -28.58 -21.75 -0.49
CA ILE A 157 -28.56 -23.21 -0.34
C ILE A 157 -29.51 -23.65 0.79
N PHE A 158 -29.59 -22.90 1.90
CA PHE A 158 -30.55 -23.20 2.97
C PHE A 158 -32.02 -22.96 2.56
N GLY A 159 -32.28 -21.97 1.69
CA GLY A 159 -33.62 -21.71 1.17
C GLY A 159 -34.17 -22.79 0.24
N LYS A 160 -33.30 -23.57 -0.43
CA LYS A 160 -33.69 -24.66 -1.34
C LYS A 160 -33.77 -26.04 -0.66
N LEU A 161 -33.27 -26.17 0.56
CA LEU A 161 -33.31 -27.43 1.35
C LEU A 161 -34.46 -27.45 2.37
N PHE A 162 -34.97 -26.28 2.77
CA PHE A 162 -36.04 -26.16 3.77
C PHE A 162 -37.27 -25.38 3.29
N GLY A 163 -37.29 -24.93 2.03
CA GLY A 163 -38.45 -24.31 1.39
C GLY A 163 -39.17 -25.33 0.50
N LYS A 164 -40.42 -25.63 0.87
CA LYS A 164 -41.39 -26.51 0.20
C LYS A 164 -41.44 -26.39 -1.32
#